data_AF-A0A9W9KT37-F1
#
_entry.id   AF-A0A9W9KT37-F1
#
_cell.length_a   1.000
_cell.length_b   1.000
_cell.length_c   1.000
_cell.angle_alpha   90.00
_cell.angle_beta   90.00
_cell.angle_gamma   90.00
#
_symmetry.space_group_name_H-M   'P 1'
#
loop_
_entity.id
_entity.type
_entity.pdbx_description
1 polymer ?
#
loop_
_entity_poly.entity_id
_entity_poly.type
_entity_poly.pdbx_seq_one_letter_code
_entity_poly.pdbx_strand_id
1 'polypeptide(L)'
;MERAQDGVHGEPTKAHSKRAVKQQRLEKVEEQVQTLQTDNEDLKLGLQRTMHKNRFFRRALEQAHEEIKRSYEEIEGLKRDILLAEEGSRRVTEILAESQQKLDNAYQANDKLVIKMTQLEKWTDQLAEEEIKDLVAQLYHDLEMWAKRHFYSSAQRSTGQLSEDSFSNVFYARLWWVFAAKNLKTASENGLSLIDKGVRKSCPTHVVQHWRSATCSAISSLSGEYLEMFYESVVEDMDSEYARLSSTDIHKRREQLKKILGRFVELKQKLDRQVDIYNFEWVDSDSPVNDEEMASFTGVCQYGAFVQHTLVPALYKILPDGERKLVAKAIVTPYTIVQDSEVMASLEALI
;
A
#
# COMPACT_ATOMS: atom_id res chain seq x y z
N MET A 1 -56.09 -4.08 -114.78
CA MET A 1 -57.18 -5.07 -114.79
C MET A 1 -58.42 -4.35 -114.29
N GLU A 2 -59.51 -4.15 -115.01
CA GLU A 2 -59.92 -4.56 -116.36
C GLU A 2 -61.21 -3.76 -116.69
N ARG A 3 -61.31 -3.22 -117.92
CA ARG A 3 -62.49 -2.86 -118.76
C ARG A 3 -63.63 -1.98 -118.17
N ALA A 4 -64.04 -0.83 -118.74
CA ALA A 4 -64.40 -0.41 -120.11
C ALA A 4 -65.90 -0.54 -120.46
N GLN A 5 -66.46 0.59 -120.95
CA GLN A 5 -67.61 0.75 -121.90
C GLN A 5 -69.04 0.45 -121.39
N ASP A 6 -70.15 1.04 -121.87
CA ASP A 6 -70.46 1.99 -122.96
C ASP A 6 -71.82 2.68 -122.65
N GLY A 7 -72.16 3.74 -123.41
CA GLY A 7 -73.25 4.69 -123.13
C GLY A 7 -74.69 4.34 -123.59
N VAL A 8 -75.58 5.35 -123.54
CA VAL A 8 -76.59 5.79 -124.55
C VAL A 8 -77.63 6.74 -123.90
N HIS A 9 -77.96 7.81 -124.64
CA HIS A 9 -78.92 8.88 -124.34
C HIS A 9 -80.40 8.44 -124.32
N GLY A 10 -81.20 9.12 -123.49
CA GLY A 10 -82.67 9.16 -123.59
C GLY A 10 -83.32 10.00 -122.48
N GLU A 11 -83.68 11.25 -122.77
CA GLU A 11 -84.68 12.05 -122.04
C GLU A 11 -86.10 11.68 -122.55
N PRO A 12 -87.21 12.15 -121.93
CA PRO A 12 -87.46 12.62 -120.56
C PRO A 12 -88.77 12.03 -119.97
N THR A 13 -89.01 12.15 -118.65
CA THR A 13 -90.35 12.52 -118.12
C THR A 13 -90.32 12.86 -116.63
N LYS A 14 -90.56 14.14 -116.34
CA LYS A 14 -90.56 14.79 -115.03
C LYS A 14 -91.93 14.63 -114.35
N ALA A 15 -92.13 13.69 -113.41
CA ALA A 15 -93.25 13.76 -112.45
C ALA A 15 -93.21 12.81 -111.23
N HIS A 16 -92.42 11.74 -111.20
CA HIS A 16 -92.45 10.74 -110.11
C HIS A 16 -91.20 10.66 -109.22
N SER A 17 -90.24 11.57 -109.41
CA SER A 17 -88.95 11.63 -108.69
C SER A 17 -89.04 12.21 -107.25
N LYS A 18 -90.13 12.88 -106.86
CA LYS A 18 -90.24 13.54 -105.54
C LYS A 18 -90.65 12.63 -104.37
N ARG A 19 -91.20 11.43 -104.61
CA ARG A 19 -91.61 10.49 -103.54
C ARG A 19 -90.50 9.50 -103.14
N ALA A 20 -89.77 8.94 -104.10
CA ALA A 20 -88.63 8.05 -103.83
C ALA A 20 -87.47 8.79 -103.12
N VAL A 21 -87.17 10.03 -103.53
CA VAL A 21 -86.16 10.87 -102.87
C VAL A 21 -86.57 11.27 -101.43
N LYS A 22 -87.88 11.31 -101.14
CA LYS A 22 -88.39 11.64 -99.81
C LYS A 22 -88.35 10.44 -98.86
N GLN A 23 -88.66 9.24 -99.34
CA GLN A 23 -88.55 7.99 -98.58
C GLN A 23 -87.08 7.65 -98.26
N GLN A 24 -86.20 7.75 -99.26
CA GLN A 24 -84.76 7.52 -99.12
C GLN A 24 -84.08 8.58 -98.24
N ARG A 25 -84.60 9.81 -98.21
CA ARG A 25 -84.19 10.83 -97.23
C ARG A 25 -84.70 10.53 -95.81
N LEU A 26 -85.88 9.91 -95.67
CA LEU A 26 -86.44 9.56 -94.37
C LEU A 26 -85.66 8.39 -93.74
N GLU A 27 -85.41 7.32 -94.50
CA GLU A 27 -84.57 6.19 -94.06
C GLU A 27 -83.15 6.65 -93.72
N LYS A 28 -82.56 7.53 -94.54
CA LYS A 28 -81.25 8.11 -94.24
C LYS A 28 -81.25 8.98 -92.98
N VAL A 29 -82.36 9.66 -92.68
CA VAL A 29 -82.52 10.44 -91.45
C VAL A 29 -82.75 9.51 -90.26
N GLU A 30 -83.52 8.45 -90.40
CA GLU A 30 -83.75 7.44 -89.34
C GLU A 30 -82.45 6.68 -89.02
N GLU A 31 -81.68 6.30 -90.03
CA GLU A 31 -80.37 5.66 -89.89
C GLU A 31 -79.35 6.62 -89.25
N GLN A 32 -79.40 7.92 -89.60
CA GLN A 32 -78.65 8.98 -88.91
C GLN A 32 -79.08 9.18 -87.45
N VAL A 33 -80.38 9.11 -87.17
CA VAL A 33 -80.90 9.23 -85.80
C VAL A 33 -80.50 8.02 -84.97
N GLN A 34 -80.52 6.82 -85.54
CA GLN A 34 -80.07 5.59 -84.86
C GLN A 34 -78.57 5.60 -84.61
N THR A 35 -77.74 6.00 -85.58
CA THR A 35 -76.29 6.17 -85.36
C THR A 35 -76.01 7.21 -84.28
N LEU A 36 -76.68 8.37 -84.33
CA LEU A 36 -76.54 9.40 -83.29
C LEU A 36 -77.01 8.91 -81.91
N GLN A 37 -78.05 8.10 -81.82
CA GLN A 37 -78.48 7.49 -80.55
C GLN A 37 -77.45 6.50 -80.01
N THR A 38 -76.82 5.72 -80.89
CA THR A 38 -75.81 4.72 -80.52
C THR A 38 -74.53 5.43 -80.06
N ASP A 39 -74.07 6.44 -80.82
CA ASP A 39 -72.92 7.28 -80.48
C ASP A 39 -73.14 8.03 -79.15
N ASN A 40 -74.37 8.49 -78.89
CA ASN A 40 -74.71 9.21 -77.66
C ASN A 40 -74.69 8.26 -76.43
N GLU A 41 -75.16 7.02 -76.57
CA GLU A 41 -75.03 6.02 -75.50
C GLU A 41 -73.57 5.57 -75.29
N ASP A 42 -72.77 5.44 -76.35
CA ASP A 42 -71.34 5.16 -76.24
C ASP A 42 -70.56 6.31 -75.58
N LEU A 43 -70.87 7.56 -75.93
CA LEU A 43 -70.33 8.76 -75.27
C LEU A 43 -70.70 8.78 -73.78
N LYS A 44 -71.94 8.46 -73.44
CA LYS A 44 -72.43 8.40 -72.06
C LYS A 44 -71.76 7.28 -71.27
N LEU A 45 -71.56 6.10 -71.86
CA LEU A 45 -70.79 5.00 -71.27
C LEU A 45 -69.30 5.38 -71.10
N GLY A 46 -68.71 6.05 -72.10
CA GLY A 46 -67.35 6.58 -72.03
C GLY A 46 -67.18 7.61 -70.91
N LEU A 47 -68.16 8.50 -70.75
CA LEU A 47 -68.22 9.48 -69.66
C LEU A 47 -68.35 8.80 -68.29
N GLN A 48 -69.20 7.78 -68.17
CA GLN A 48 -69.32 7.01 -66.92
C GLN A 48 -68.03 6.28 -66.57
N ARG A 49 -67.36 5.64 -67.54
CA ARG A 49 -66.07 4.97 -67.33
C ARG A 49 -64.99 5.97 -66.90
N THR A 50 -64.92 7.13 -67.52
CA THR A 50 -63.96 8.19 -67.14
C THR A 50 -64.27 8.78 -65.77
N MET A 51 -65.54 9.01 -65.42
CA MET A 51 -65.93 9.41 -64.06
C MET A 51 -65.54 8.36 -63.01
N HIS A 52 -65.74 7.07 -63.30
CA HIS A 52 -65.35 5.99 -62.39
C HIS A 52 -63.83 5.95 -62.19
N LYS A 53 -63.05 6.05 -63.28
CA LYS A 53 -61.58 6.16 -63.22
C LYS A 53 -61.16 7.38 -62.42
N ASN A 54 -61.76 8.55 -62.64
CA ASN A 54 -61.46 9.76 -61.88
C ASN A 54 -61.77 9.60 -60.38
N ARG A 55 -62.88 8.94 -60.03
CA ARG A 55 -63.23 8.67 -58.64
C ARG A 55 -62.24 7.70 -57.99
N PHE A 56 -61.80 6.68 -58.73
CA PHE A 56 -60.75 5.76 -58.29
C PHE A 56 -59.43 6.50 -58.06
N PHE A 57 -58.99 7.33 -59.03
CA PHE A 57 -57.75 8.10 -58.90
C PHE A 57 -57.80 9.09 -57.73
N ARG A 58 -58.94 9.75 -57.47
CA ARG A 58 -59.07 10.62 -56.30
C ARG A 58 -58.89 9.87 -54.99
N ARG A 59 -59.52 8.70 -54.84
CA ARG A 59 -59.35 7.88 -53.63
C ARG A 59 -57.91 7.40 -53.46
N ALA A 60 -57.26 6.98 -54.55
CA ALA A 60 -55.86 6.58 -54.52
C ALA A 60 -54.94 7.74 -54.13
N LEU A 61 -55.21 8.95 -54.65
CA LEU A 61 -54.48 10.17 -54.29
C LEU A 61 -54.67 10.54 -52.81
N GLU A 62 -55.91 10.48 -52.30
CA GLU A 62 -56.23 10.72 -50.90
C GLU A 62 -55.54 9.70 -49.97
N GLN A 63 -55.55 8.42 -50.34
CA GLN A 63 -54.83 7.37 -49.60
C GLN A 63 -53.32 7.63 -49.58
N ALA A 64 -52.72 7.97 -50.73
CA ALA A 64 -51.31 8.30 -50.82
C ALA A 64 -50.96 9.54 -49.96
N HIS A 65 -51.81 10.57 -49.94
CA HIS A 65 -51.62 11.72 -49.06
C HIS A 65 -51.67 11.36 -47.58
N GLU A 66 -52.60 10.51 -47.16
CA GLU A 66 -52.68 10.06 -45.76
C GLU A 66 -51.53 9.13 -45.36
N GLU A 67 -50.99 8.34 -46.28
CA GLU A 67 -49.76 7.55 -46.06
C GLU A 67 -48.53 8.45 -45.94
N ILE A 68 -48.40 9.44 -46.83
CA ILE A 68 -47.34 10.45 -46.77
C ILE A 68 -47.42 11.21 -45.43
N LYS A 69 -48.61 11.63 -45.02
CA LYS A 69 -48.80 12.32 -43.74
C LYS A 69 -48.40 11.45 -42.54
N ARG A 70 -48.82 10.17 -42.51
CA ARG A 70 -48.44 9.23 -41.44
C ARG A 70 -46.94 9.00 -41.40
N SER A 71 -46.29 8.76 -42.54
CA SER A 71 -44.84 8.61 -42.60
C SER A 71 -44.10 9.86 -42.13
N TYR A 72 -44.60 11.07 -42.42
CA TYR A 72 -44.03 12.30 -41.87
C TYR A 72 -44.16 12.38 -40.35
N GLU A 73 -45.31 12.02 -39.79
CA GLU A 73 -45.53 11.98 -38.34
C GLU A 73 -44.62 10.95 -37.65
N GLU A 74 -44.43 9.77 -38.26
CA GLU A 74 -43.48 8.75 -37.80
C GLU A 74 -42.02 9.23 -37.84
N ILE A 75 -41.61 9.89 -38.93
CA ILE A 75 -40.26 10.48 -39.06
C ILE A 75 -40.04 11.55 -37.98
N GLU A 76 -41.01 12.41 -37.70
CA GLU A 76 -40.92 13.41 -36.63
C GLU A 76 -40.94 12.79 -35.23
N GLY A 77 -41.56 11.61 -35.06
CA GLY A 77 -41.43 10.79 -33.85
C GLY A 77 -40.00 10.28 -33.67
N LEU A 78 -39.47 9.59 -34.69
CA LEU A 78 -38.12 9.03 -34.68
C LEU A 78 -37.03 10.10 -34.48
N LYS A 79 -37.18 11.28 -35.08
CA LYS A 79 -36.26 12.42 -34.86
C LYS A 79 -36.22 12.84 -33.39
N ARG A 80 -37.37 12.90 -32.72
CA ARG A 80 -37.43 13.23 -31.29
C ARG A 80 -36.77 12.16 -30.43
N ASP A 81 -37.01 10.88 -30.75
CA ASP A 81 -36.39 9.77 -30.02
C ASP A 81 -34.86 9.74 -30.20
N ILE A 82 -34.36 10.02 -31.40
CA ILE A 82 -32.92 10.17 -31.66
C ILE A 82 -32.33 11.30 -30.81
N LEU A 83 -32.97 12.48 -30.79
CA LEU A 83 -32.49 13.60 -29.98
C LEU A 83 -32.46 13.28 -28.47
N LEU A 84 -33.48 12.57 -27.97
CA LEU A 84 -33.51 12.14 -26.57
C LEU A 84 -32.41 11.11 -26.26
N ALA A 85 -32.15 10.18 -27.17
CA ALA A 85 -31.08 9.20 -27.03
C ALA A 85 -29.69 9.84 -27.08
N GLU A 86 -29.47 10.81 -27.98
CA GLU A 86 -28.23 11.58 -28.09
C GLU A 86 -27.96 12.40 -26.81
N GLU A 87 -28.97 13.09 -26.29
CA GLU A 87 -28.86 13.84 -25.03
C GLU A 87 -28.64 12.90 -23.83
N GLY A 88 -29.28 11.72 -23.81
CA GLY A 88 -29.02 10.69 -22.82
C GLY A 88 -27.57 10.20 -22.84
N SER A 89 -27.03 9.92 -24.04
CA SER A 89 -25.64 9.52 -24.24
C SER A 89 -24.66 10.61 -23.79
N ARG A 90 -24.96 11.88 -24.11
CA ARG A 90 -24.16 13.03 -23.69
C ARG A 90 -24.06 13.11 -22.16
N ARG A 91 -25.19 12.98 -21.45
CA ARG A 91 -25.22 13.03 -19.97
C ARG A 91 -24.47 11.87 -19.32
N VAL A 92 -24.59 10.66 -19.86
CA VAL A 92 -23.83 9.50 -19.35
C VAL A 92 -22.33 9.73 -19.51
N THR A 93 -21.91 10.28 -20.65
CA THR A 93 -20.50 10.61 -20.91
C THR A 93 -19.99 11.69 -19.96
N GLU A 94 -20.80 12.72 -19.69
CA GLU A 94 -20.50 13.78 -18.73
C GLU A 94 -20.34 13.24 -17.30
N ILE A 95 -21.27 12.40 -16.83
CA ILE A 95 -21.19 11.74 -15.52
C ILE A 95 -19.96 10.83 -15.41
N LEU A 96 -19.64 10.09 -16.47
CA LEU A 96 -18.46 9.22 -16.50
C LEU A 96 -17.18 10.04 -16.38
N ALA A 97 -17.07 11.15 -17.12
CA ALA A 97 -15.93 12.06 -17.05
C ALA A 97 -15.78 12.67 -15.64
N GLU A 98 -16.88 13.13 -15.03
CA GLU A 98 -16.87 13.63 -13.65
C GLU A 98 -16.44 12.55 -12.64
N SER A 99 -16.96 11.33 -12.79
CA SER A 99 -16.61 10.21 -11.91
C SER A 99 -15.14 9.85 -12.04
N GLN A 100 -14.61 9.84 -13.26
CA GLN A 100 -13.20 9.56 -13.51
C GLN A 100 -12.31 10.65 -12.92
N GLN A 101 -12.67 11.92 -13.08
CA GLN A 101 -11.96 13.03 -12.45
C GLN A 101 -11.97 12.93 -10.91
N LYS A 102 -13.11 12.58 -10.31
CA LYS A 102 -13.22 12.36 -8.85
C LYS A 102 -12.34 11.20 -8.39
N LEU A 103 -12.28 10.12 -9.16
CA LEU A 103 -11.44 8.96 -8.88
C LEU A 103 -9.95 9.33 -8.95
N ASP A 104 -9.52 10.04 -9.99
CA ASP A 104 -8.14 10.50 -10.13
C ASP A 104 -7.72 11.43 -8.99
N ASN A 105 -8.61 12.36 -8.59
CA ASN A 105 -8.37 13.23 -7.43
C ASN A 105 -8.24 12.43 -6.13
N ALA A 106 -9.06 11.38 -5.95
CA ALA A 106 -9.00 10.52 -4.78
C ALA A 106 -7.70 9.71 -4.74
N TYR A 107 -7.25 9.16 -5.87
CA TYR A 107 -5.96 8.48 -5.97
C TYR A 107 -4.79 9.41 -5.62
N GLN A 108 -4.75 10.62 -6.18
CA GLN A 108 -3.70 11.59 -5.84
C GLN A 108 -3.70 11.99 -4.37
N ALA A 109 -4.88 12.11 -3.75
CA ALA A 109 -4.99 12.38 -2.32
C ALA A 109 -4.48 11.19 -1.49
N ASN A 110 -4.83 9.97 -1.89
CA ASN A 110 -4.37 8.75 -1.23
C ASN A 110 -2.85 8.59 -1.34
N ASP A 111 -2.25 8.81 -2.51
CA ASP A 111 -0.79 8.77 -2.71
C ASP A 111 -0.06 9.74 -1.78
N LYS A 112 -0.59 10.97 -1.64
CA LYS A 112 -0.05 11.96 -0.70
C LYS A 112 -0.14 11.49 0.75
N LEU A 113 -1.23 10.82 1.13
CA LEU A 113 -1.38 10.25 2.47
C LEU A 113 -0.43 9.08 2.72
N VAL A 114 -0.28 8.18 1.74
CA VAL A 114 0.66 7.06 1.81
C VAL A 114 2.10 7.57 1.96
N ILE A 115 2.52 8.56 1.15
CA ILE A 115 3.86 9.16 1.28
C ILE A 115 4.07 9.74 2.68
N LYS A 116 3.08 10.47 3.22
CA LYS A 116 3.15 11.01 4.59
C LYS A 116 3.20 9.91 5.64
N MET A 117 2.43 8.83 5.46
CA MET A 117 2.43 7.67 6.35
C MET A 117 3.81 7.01 6.36
N THR A 118 4.40 6.75 5.20
CA THR A 118 5.76 6.19 5.10
C THR A 118 6.82 7.12 5.71
N GLN A 119 6.65 8.45 5.57
CA GLN A 119 7.55 9.41 6.24
C GLN A 119 7.43 9.33 7.76
N LEU A 120 6.21 9.18 8.29
CA LEU A 120 5.97 9.01 9.73
C LEU A 120 6.48 7.65 10.23
N GLU A 121 6.32 6.58 9.46
CA GLU A 121 6.83 5.24 9.78
C GLU A 121 8.36 5.22 9.83
N LYS A 122 9.05 5.97 8.95
CA LYS A 122 10.51 6.13 9.02
C LYS A 122 10.99 6.80 10.30
N TRP A 123 10.13 7.53 11.01
CA TRP A 123 10.49 8.14 12.30
C TRP A 123 10.35 7.15 13.46
N THR A 124 9.75 6.00 13.19
CA THR A 124 9.46 4.95 14.15
C THR A 124 10.34 3.75 13.88
N ASP A 125 11.64 3.87 14.19
CA ASP A 125 12.61 2.76 14.23
C ASP A 125 12.25 1.77 15.37
N GLN A 126 11.06 1.17 15.32
CA GLN A 126 10.67 0.12 16.25
C GLN A 126 11.41 -1.16 15.86
N LEU A 127 12.14 -1.73 16.81
CA LEU A 127 12.72 -3.05 16.70
C LEU A 127 11.76 -4.05 17.36
N ALA A 128 11.52 -5.17 16.69
CA ALA A 128 10.81 -6.28 17.30
C ALA A 128 11.65 -6.89 18.45
N GLU A 129 10.98 -7.51 19.43
CA GLU A 129 11.66 -8.10 20.60
C GLU A 129 12.71 -9.14 20.20
N GLU A 130 12.44 -9.94 19.16
CA GLU A 130 13.40 -10.93 18.63
C GLU A 130 14.61 -10.25 17.94
N GLU A 131 14.38 -9.18 17.17
CA GLU A 131 15.47 -8.41 16.56
C GLU A 131 16.38 -7.80 17.63
N ILE A 132 15.81 -7.34 18.75
CA ILE A 132 16.59 -6.82 19.88
C ILE A 132 17.46 -7.94 20.48
N LYS A 133 16.90 -9.14 20.72
CA LYS A 133 17.66 -10.28 21.24
C LYS A 133 18.81 -10.66 20.32
N ASP A 134 18.54 -10.75 19.01
CA ASP A 134 19.55 -11.10 18.01
C ASP A 134 20.66 -10.05 17.94
N LEU A 135 20.30 -8.76 17.95
CA LEU A 135 21.29 -7.67 17.96
C LEU A 135 22.14 -7.68 19.23
N VAL A 136 21.54 -7.88 20.40
CA VAL A 136 22.26 -8.01 21.67
C VAL A 136 23.23 -9.18 21.60
N ALA A 137 22.74 -10.38 21.25
CA ALA A 137 23.57 -11.58 21.15
C ALA A 137 24.74 -11.39 20.17
N GLN A 138 24.48 -10.82 19.00
CA GLN A 138 25.52 -10.56 18.00
C GLN A 138 26.57 -9.58 18.49
N LEU A 139 26.18 -8.49 19.18
CA LEU A 139 27.14 -7.49 19.67
C LEU A 139 28.07 -8.06 20.74
N TYR A 140 27.53 -8.85 21.67
CA TYR A 140 28.34 -9.53 22.67
C TYR A 140 29.23 -10.61 22.06
N HIS A 141 28.75 -11.33 21.05
CA HIS A 141 29.58 -12.28 20.30
C HIS A 141 30.73 -11.57 19.55
N ASP A 142 30.46 -10.47 18.85
CA ASP A 142 31.48 -9.70 18.14
C ASP A 142 32.56 -9.17 19.10
N LEU A 143 32.13 -8.73 20.28
CA LEU A 143 32.98 -8.26 21.36
C LEU A 143 33.87 -9.38 21.91
N GLU A 144 33.30 -10.56 22.16
CA GLU A 144 34.01 -11.75 22.61
C GLU A 144 35.05 -12.20 21.57
N MET A 145 34.65 -12.26 20.29
CA MET A 145 35.53 -12.63 19.19
C MET A 145 36.67 -11.63 18.99
N TRP A 146 36.40 -10.34 19.20
CA TRP A 146 37.44 -9.31 19.23
C TRP A 146 38.43 -9.57 20.38
N ALA A 147 37.95 -9.79 21.61
CA ALA A 147 38.81 -10.08 22.75
C ALA A 147 39.69 -11.32 22.52
N LYS A 148 39.09 -12.41 22.03
CA LYS A 148 39.77 -13.66 21.64
C LYS A 148 40.87 -13.42 20.61
N ARG A 149 40.56 -12.68 19.55
CA ARG A 149 41.51 -12.38 18.48
C ARG A 149 42.73 -11.62 18.97
N HIS A 150 42.55 -10.69 19.90
CA HIS A 150 43.59 -9.73 20.25
C HIS A 150 44.41 -10.10 21.48
N PHE A 151 43.85 -10.88 22.42
CA PHE A 151 44.50 -11.12 23.72
C PHE A 151 44.75 -12.61 24.04
N TYR A 152 44.00 -13.55 23.45
CA TYR A 152 44.10 -14.96 23.85
C TYR A 152 45.33 -15.69 23.27
N SER A 153 45.87 -15.26 22.13
CA SER A 153 47.04 -15.92 21.50
C SER A 153 48.35 -15.77 22.29
N SER A 154 48.41 -14.75 23.14
CA SER A 154 49.58 -14.37 23.96
C SER A 154 49.43 -14.84 25.41
N ALA A 155 48.22 -14.83 25.97
CA ALA A 155 47.94 -15.30 27.34
C ALA A 155 48.28 -16.80 27.55
N GLN A 156 48.14 -17.64 26.52
CA GLN A 156 48.54 -19.05 26.58
C GLN A 156 50.06 -19.27 26.73
N ARG A 157 50.91 -18.27 26.47
CA ARG A 157 52.37 -18.47 26.35
C ARG A 157 53.17 -18.01 27.57
N SER A 158 52.66 -17.11 28.40
CA SER A 158 53.53 -16.37 29.34
C SER A 158 53.28 -16.60 30.83
N THR A 159 52.15 -17.09 31.30
CA THR A 159 51.93 -17.46 32.72
C THR A 159 50.49 -17.94 32.88
N GLY A 160 50.27 -19.13 33.44
CA GLY A 160 48.96 -19.78 33.53
C GLY A 160 47.97 -19.15 34.51
N GLN A 161 47.74 -17.83 34.47
CA GLN A 161 46.85 -17.17 35.43
C GLN A 161 46.38 -15.76 35.08
N LEU A 162 46.34 -15.37 33.81
CA LEU A 162 45.32 -14.39 33.41
C LEU A 162 44.03 -15.18 33.26
N SER A 163 43.31 -15.40 34.36
CA SER A 163 42.00 -16.02 34.26
C SER A 163 41.12 -15.14 33.37
N GLU A 164 40.31 -15.78 32.53
CA GLU A 164 39.33 -15.12 31.66
C GLU A 164 38.46 -14.08 32.42
N ASP A 165 38.40 -14.23 33.74
CA ASP A 165 37.75 -13.38 34.72
C ASP A 165 38.28 -11.94 34.78
N SER A 166 39.59 -11.71 34.69
CA SER A 166 40.14 -10.36 34.91
C SER A 166 39.86 -9.42 33.73
N PHE A 167 39.88 -9.94 32.50
CA PHE A 167 39.56 -9.16 31.30
C PHE A 167 38.06 -8.87 31.23
N SER A 168 37.25 -9.89 31.54
CA SER A 168 35.80 -9.78 31.54
C SER A 168 35.33 -8.72 32.54
N ASN A 169 35.81 -8.73 33.79
CA ASN A 169 35.34 -7.77 34.78
C ASN A 169 35.58 -6.31 34.45
N VAL A 170 36.81 -5.95 34.10
CA VAL A 170 37.13 -4.53 33.90
C VAL A 170 36.49 -4.03 32.63
N PHE A 171 36.51 -4.85 31.57
CA PHE A 171 35.93 -4.49 30.30
C PHE A 171 34.41 -4.37 30.37
N TYR A 172 33.74 -5.36 30.96
CA TYR A 172 32.30 -5.34 31.11
C TYR A 172 31.83 -4.31 32.12
N ALA A 173 32.59 -4.03 33.19
CA ALA A 173 32.31 -2.92 34.10
C ALA A 173 32.49 -1.54 33.43
N ARG A 174 33.36 -1.40 32.44
CA ARG A 174 33.56 -0.14 31.68
C ARG A 174 32.57 0.01 30.53
N LEU A 175 32.26 -1.07 29.83
CA LEU A 175 31.09 -1.14 28.94
C LEU A 175 29.79 -0.88 29.70
N TRP A 176 29.68 -1.33 30.95
CA TRP A 176 28.56 -0.98 31.80
C TRP A 176 28.46 0.52 31.98
N TRP A 177 29.55 1.28 32.11
CA TRP A 177 29.42 2.75 32.08
C TRP A 177 28.82 3.29 30.78
N VAL A 178 29.00 2.63 29.63
CA VAL A 178 28.32 3.01 28.37
C VAL A 178 26.81 2.78 28.47
N PHE A 179 26.37 1.69 29.10
CA PHE A 179 24.96 1.29 29.19
C PHE A 179 24.21 1.85 30.42
N ALA A 180 24.87 1.86 31.57
CA ALA A 180 24.52 2.52 32.81
C ALA A 180 24.86 4.00 32.85
N ALA A 181 25.40 4.58 31.77
CA ALA A 181 25.20 5.99 31.46
C ALA A 181 23.72 6.35 31.21
N LYS A 182 22.77 5.53 31.69
CA LYS A 182 21.67 5.98 32.56
C LYS A 182 22.06 6.92 33.72
N ASN A 183 23.30 7.40 33.82
CA ASN A 183 23.80 8.20 34.94
C ASN A 183 24.64 9.39 34.45
N LEU A 184 24.16 10.13 33.44
CA LEU A 184 24.02 11.56 33.66
C LEU A 184 22.75 11.75 34.49
N LYS A 185 22.81 11.29 35.75
CA LYS A 185 21.83 11.54 36.83
C LYS A 185 21.85 13.03 37.22
N THR A 186 21.97 13.92 36.24
CA THR A 186 21.67 15.33 36.42
C THR A 186 20.17 15.44 36.69
N ALA A 187 19.77 16.49 37.40
CA ALA A 187 18.37 16.79 37.70
C ALA A 187 17.42 16.73 36.48
N SER A 188 17.97 16.76 35.25
CA SER A 188 17.25 16.59 33.98
C SER A 188 16.69 15.18 33.74
N GLU A 189 17.25 14.07 34.24
CA GLU A 189 16.69 12.72 34.00
C GLU A 189 15.46 12.43 34.86
N ASN A 190 15.46 12.89 36.11
CA ASN A 190 14.25 12.92 36.93
C ASN A 190 13.17 13.78 36.25
N GLY A 191 13.58 14.91 35.65
CA GLY A 191 12.70 15.75 34.83
C GLY A 191 12.14 15.01 33.61
N LEU A 192 13.00 14.40 32.79
CA LEU A 192 12.59 13.70 31.57
C LEU A 192 11.74 12.46 31.83
N SER A 193 12.02 11.70 32.89
CA SER A 193 11.20 10.56 33.28
C SER A 193 9.82 10.98 33.81
N LEU A 194 9.74 12.11 34.54
CA LEU A 194 8.46 12.70 34.94
C LEU A 194 7.68 13.24 33.74
N ILE A 195 8.36 13.90 32.80
CA ILE A 195 7.75 14.37 31.55
C ILE A 195 7.27 13.17 30.72
N ASP A 196 8.07 12.12 30.55
CA ASP A 196 7.70 10.89 29.83
C ASP A 196 6.44 10.25 30.45
N LYS A 197 6.40 10.13 31.78
CA LYS A 197 5.18 9.67 32.49
C LYS A 197 3.98 10.58 32.24
N GLY A 198 4.17 11.90 32.28
CA GLY A 198 3.12 12.88 32.01
C GLY A 198 2.58 12.80 30.58
N VAL A 199 3.47 12.69 29.60
CA VAL A 199 3.16 12.55 28.17
C VAL A 199 2.43 11.22 27.93
N ARG A 200 2.92 10.10 28.46
CA ARG A 200 2.24 8.79 28.37
C ARG A 200 0.82 8.80 28.94
N LYS A 201 0.62 9.50 30.06
CA LYS A 201 -0.70 9.58 30.70
C LYS A 201 -1.67 10.50 29.96
N SER A 202 -1.16 11.54 29.32
CA SER A 202 -1.98 12.65 28.79
C SER A 202 -2.15 12.61 27.28
N CYS A 203 -1.36 11.81 26.56
CA CYS A 203 -1.32 11.81 25.10
C CYS A 203 -1.58 10.41 24.51
N PRO A 204 -2.18 10.31 23.31
CA PRO A 204 -2.28 9.05 22.57
C PRO A 204 -0.90 8.46 22.20
N THR A 205 -0.83 7.14 22.02
CA THR A 205 0.42 6.39 21.76
C THR A 205 1.27 6.97 20.63
N HIS A 206 0.67 7.40 19.51
CA HIS A 206 1.42 7.98 18.38
C HIS A 206 2.13 9.29 18.75
N VAL A 207 1.52 10.14 19.60
CA VAL A 207 2.15 11.38 20.08
C VAL A 207 3.31 11.06 21.02
N VAL A 208 3.12 10.11 21.93
CA VAL A 208 4.17 9.63 22.85
C VAL A 208 5.38 9.14 22.05
N GLN A 209 5.12 8.35 21.02
CA GLN A 209 6.16 7.79 20.16
C GLN A 209 6.94 8.88 19.42
N HIS A 210 6.26 9.85 18.80
CA HIS A 210 6.94 10.95 18.12
C HIS A 210 7.72 11.84 19.09
N TRP A 211 7.14 12.17 20.25
CA TRP A 211 7.82 12.95 21.28
C TRP A 211 9.11 12.26 21.73
N ARG A 212 9.05 10.95 21.99
CA ARG A 212 10.20 10.17 22.45
C ARG A 212 11.26 10.06 21.36
N SER A 213 10.87 9.72 20.14
CA SER A 213 11.79 9.66 18.99
C SER A 213 12.49 11.00 18.75
N ALA A 214 11.74 12.12 18.75
CA ALA A 214 12.31 13.45 18.57
C ALA A 214 13.23 13.86 19.72
N THR A 215 12.82 13.63 20.97
CA THR A 215 13.60 13.97 22.16
C THR A 215 14.89 13.16 22.24
N CYS A 216 14.83 11.85 22.02
CA CYS A 216 16.00 10.99 21.99
C CYS A 216 16.94 11.34 20.83
N SER A 217 16.41 11.72 19.67
CA SER A 217 17.21 12.19 18.53
C SER A 217 17.93 13.50 18.84
N ALA A 218 17.25 14.45 19.49
CA ALA A 218 17.85 15.70 19.94
C ALA A 218 18.94 15.46 20.98
N ILE A 219 18.69 14.61 22.00
CA ILE A 219 19.70 14.22 23.00
C ILE A 219 20.91 13.58 22.31
N SER A 220 20.69 12.63 21.41
CA SER A 220 21.77 11.96 20.68
C SER A 220 22.62 12.94 19.86
N SER A 221 21.97 13.91 19.19
CA SER A 221 22.66 14.96 18.43
C SER A 221 23.47 15.90 19.32
N LEU A 222 22.97 16.23 20.51
CA LEU A 222 23.65 17.11 21.47
C LEU A 222 24.79 16.39 22.21
N SER A 223 24.67 15.08 22.39
CA SER A 223 25.66 14.26 23.09
C SER A 223 26.74 13.68 22.17
N GLY A 224 26.70 13.91 20.87
CA GLY A 224 27.59 13.27 19.89
C GLY A 224 29.09 13.42 20.22
N GLU A 225 29.55 14.65 20.49
CA GLU A 225 30.96 14.91 20.84
C GLU A 225 31.36 14.26 22.16
N TYR A 226 30.49 14.32 23.18
CA TYR A 226 30.73 13.71 24.48
C TYR A 226 30.81 12.19 24.39
N LEU A 227 29.91 11.58 23.61
CA LEU A 227 29.90 10.15 23.35
C LEU A 227 31.18 9.71 22.63
N GLU A 228 31.62 10.45 21.62
CA GLU A 228 32.87 10.13 20.91
C GLU A 228 34.09 10.19 21.85
N MET A 229 34.22 11.27 22.63
CA MET A 229 35.27 11.40 23.65
C MET A 229 35.24 10.24 24.64
N PHE A 230 34.05 9.80 25.03
CA PHE A 230 33.87 8.70 25.96
C PHE A 230 34.31 7.36 25.37
N TYR A 231 33.96 7.04 24.12
CA TYR A 231 34.45 5.82 23.47
C TYR A 231 35.96 5.82 23.31
N GLU A 232 36.54 6.97 22.98
CA GLU A 232 38.00 7.13 22.93
C GLU A 232 38.63 6.80 24.29
N SER A 233 38.09 7.36 25.38
CA SER A 233 38.56 7.07 26.74
C SER A 233 38.46 5.58 27.07
N VAL A 234 37.33 4.93 26.80
CA VAL A 234 37.15 3.49 27.07
C VAL A 234 38.16 2.66 26.27
N VAL A 235 38.38 3.01 25.00
CA VAL A 235 39.33 2.32 24.13
C VAL A 235 40.76 2.53 24.61
N GLU A 236 41.11 3.74 25.07
CA GLU A 236 42.42 4.07 25.63
C GLU A 236 42.69 3.34 26.94
N ASP A 237 41.73 3.35 27.86
CA ASP A 237 41.85 2.66 29.15
C ASP A 237 42.07 1.16 28.91
N MET A 238 41.23 0.54 28.07
CA MET A 238 41.35 -0.87 27.71
C MET A 238 42.69 -1.20 27.07
N ASP A 239 43.18 -0.35 26.17
CA ASP A 239 44.47 -0.58 25.54
C ASP A 239 45.61 -0.39 26.54
N SER A 240 45.55 0.62 27.41
CA SER A 240 46.59 0.89 28.41
C SER A 240 46.78 -0.28 29.39
N GLU A 241 45.66 -0.93 29.77
CA GLU A 241 45.64 -2.02 30.74
C GLU A 241 46.08 -3.35 30.10
N TYR A 242 45.64 -3.63 28.88
CA TYR A 242 45.82 -4.94 28.25
C TYR A 242 46.80 -4.97 27.06
N ALA A 243 47.39 -3.84 26.65
CA ALA A 243 48.30 -3.80 25.49
C ALA A 243 49.47 -4.78 25.62
N ARG A 244 50.00 -4.98 26.83
CA ARG A 244 51.10 -5.93 27.11
C ARG A 244 50.72 -7.38 26.81
N LEU A 245 49.42 -7.67 26.83
CA LEU A 245 48.87 -9.00 26.58
C LEU A 245 48.45 -9.17 25.13
N SER A 246 48.61 -8.18 24.26
CA SER A 246 48.22 -8.27 22.86
C SER A 246 49.43 -8.39 21.94
N SER A 247 49.34 -9.28 20.96
CA SER A 247 50.35 -9.42 19.90
C SER A 247 49.95 -8.75 18.59
N THR A 248 48.83 -8.03 18.55
CA THR A 248 48.29 -7.43 17.33
C THR A 248 48.57 -5.95 17.24
N ASP A 249 48.46 -5.38 16.04
CA ASP A 249 48.54 -3.95 15.79
C ASP A 249 47.54 -3.15 16.65
N ILE A 250 48.05 -2.10 17.30
CA ILE A 250 47.31 -1.24 18.23
C ILE A 250 46.21 -0.46 17.53
N HIS A 251 46.51 0.13 16.37
CA HIS A 251 45.56 0.98 15.65
C HIS A 251 44.37 0.15 15.17
N LYS A 252 44.63 -1.01 14.57
CA LYS A 252 43.59 -1.93 14.11
C LYS A 252 42.72 -2.44 15.25
N ARG A 253 43.32 -2.83 16.38
CA ARG A 253 42.58 -3.30 17.57
C ARG A 253 41.66 -2.21 18.11
N ARG A 254 42.18 -0.98 18.30
CA ARG A 254 41.42 0.18 18.77
C ARG A 254 40.28 0.54 17.82
N GLU A 255 40.54 0.58 16.50
CA GLU A 255 39.53 0.88 15.49
C GLU A 255 38.40 -0.16 15.47
N GLN A 256 38.72 -1.45 15.61
CA GLN A 256 37.72 -2.51 15.68
C GLN A 256 36.87 -2.40 16.96
N LEU A 257 37.47 -2.09 18.10
CA LEU A 257 36.73 -1.87 19.34
C LEU A 257 35.76 -0.69 19.21
N LYS A 258 36.21 0.45 18.66
CA LYS A 258 35.36 1.62 18.40
C LYS A 258 34.13 1.25 17.57
N LYS A 259 34.31 0.46 16.51
CA LYS A 259 33.19 0.00 15.66
C LYS A 259 32.17 -0.84 16.45
N ILE A 260 32.64 -1.70 17.34
CA ILE A 260 31.76 -2.52 18.19
C ILE A 260 31.01 -1.62 19.20
N LEU A 261 31.73 -0.72 19.88
CA LEU A 261 31.13 0.25 20.81
C LEU A 261 30.09 1.16 20.13
N GLY A 262 30.38 1.64 18.92
CA GLY A 262 29.45 2.44 18.13
C GLY A 262 28.14 1.70 17.86
N ARG A 263 28.19 0.41 17.53
CA ARG A 263 26.98 -0.39 17.32
C ARG A 263 26.19 -0.65 18.60
N PHE A 264 26.86 -0.80 19.75
CA PHE A 264 26.20 -0.88 21.06
C PHE A 264 25.41 0.40 21.38
N VAL A 265 25.96 1.55 21.01
CA VAL A 265 25.33 2.86 21.20
C VAL A 265 24.16 3.05 20.25
N GLU A 266 24.33 2.69 18.99
CA GLU A 266 23.24 2.69 18.02
C GLU A 266 22.06 1.83 18.50
N LEU A 267 22.34 0.63 19.03
CA LEU A 267 21.32 -0.21 19.64
C LEU A 267 20.64 0.50 20.83
N LYS A 268 21.42 1.08 21.75
CA LYS A 268 20.88 1.81 22.90
C LYS A 268 19.99 2.98 22.47
N GLN A 269 20.42 3.77 21.50
CA GLN A 269 19.63 4.88 20.95
C GLN A 269 18.34 4.40 20.29
N LYS A 270 18.37 3.29 19.56
CA LYS A 270 17.16 2.68 18.98
C LYS A 270 16.19 2.23 20.07
N LEU A 271 16.69 1.57 21.13
CA LEU A 271 15.88 1.15 22.28
C LEU A 271 15.27 2.35 23.01
N ASP A 272 16.03 3.45 23.18
CA ASP A 272 15.53 4.66 23.85
C ASP A 272 14.40 5.35 23.07
N ARG A 273 14.44 5.29 21.73
CA ARG A 273 13.38 5.83 20.85
C ARG A 273 12.10 5.00 20.86
N GLN A 274 12.13 3.76 21.34
CA GLN A 274 10.94 2.93 21.40
C GLN A 274 9.95 3.42 22.47
N VAL A 275 8.67 3.13 22.24
CA VAL A 275 7.62 3.39 23.24
C VAL A 275 7.82 2.48 24.45
N ASP A 276 8.28 1.24 24.25
CA ASP A 276 8.64 0.35 25.35
C ASP A 276 9.95 0.81 26.00
N ILE A 277 10.02 0.66 27.33
CA ILE A 277 11.20 1.04 28.09
C ILE A 277 12.04 -0.21 28.31
N TYR A 278 13.30 -0.18 27.90
CA TYR A 278 14.24 -1.28 28.11
C TYR A 278 15.27 -0.93 29.19
N ASN A 279 15.64 -1.92 29.98
CA ASN A 279 16.65 -1.82 31.03
C ASN A 279 17.67 -2.94 30.90
N PHE A 280 18.94 -2.58 30.82
CA PHE A 280 20.03 -3.53 31.00
C PHE A 280 20.36 -3.59 32.50
N GLU A 281 20.49 -4.79 33.04
CA GLU A 281 20.72 -5.02 34.46
C GLU A 281 21.81 -6.07 34.63
N TRP A 282 22.84 -5.72 35.40
CA TRP A 282 23.93 -6.63 35.73
C TRP A 282 23.58 -7.37 36.99
N VAL A 283 24.01 -8.61 37.06
CA VAL A 283 23.92 -9.39 38.28
C VAL A 283 25.17 -9.13 39.09
N ASP A 284 25.00 -8.75 40.35
CA ASP A 284 26.10 -8.52 41.27
C ASP A 284 26.89 -9.81 41.47
N SER A 285 28.21 -9.68 41.57
CA SER A 285 29.06 -10.78 42.05
C SER A 285 28.57 -11.30 43.39
N ASP A 286 28.75 -12.60 43.61
CA ASP A 286 28.32 -13.34 44.79
C ASP A 286 26.78 -13.46 44.95
N SER A 287 26.00 -13.07 43.93
CA SER A 287 24.58 -13.39 43.88
C SER A 287 24.37 -14.87 43.54
N PRO A 288 23.37 -15.56 44.12
CA PRO A 288 23.04 -16.92 43.70
C PRO A 288 22.61 -16.95 42.23
N VAL A 289 23.05 -17.95 41.48
CA VAL A 289 22.68 -18.12 40.07
C VAL A 289 21.19 -18.48 39.99
N ASN A 290 20.44 -17.67 39.25
CA ASN A 290 19.03 -17.90 38.96
C ASN A 290 18.86 -18.34 37.50
N ASP A 291 18.58 -19.62 37.26
CA ASP A 291 18.43 -20.16 35.91
C ASP A 291 17.25 -19.55 35.12
N GLU A 292 16.31 -18.88 35.78
CA GLU A 292 15.22 -18.18 35.08
C GLU A 292 15.71 -16.90 34.38
N GLU A 293 16.64 -16.18 35.01
CA GLU A 293 17.13 -14.86 34.56
C GLU A 293 18.54 -14.91 33.99
N MET A 294 19.26 -16.00 34.25
CA MET A 294 20.68 -16.13 33.95
C MET A 294 20.94 -17.40 33.14
N ALA A 295 22.00 -17.37 32.34
CA ALA A 295 22.55 -18.50 31.64
C ALA A 295 24.04 -18.57 31.95
N SER A 296 24.54 -19.75 32.31
CA SER A 296 25.97 -19.97 32.43
C SER A 296 26.65 -19.85 31.07
N PHE A 297 27.76 -19.12 31.02
CA PHE A 297 28.62 -19.02 29.84
C PHE A 297 29.08 -20.38 29.32
N THR A 298 29.28 -21.35 30.22
CA THR A 298 29.70 -22.71 29.85
C THR A 298 28.52 -23.63 29.52
N GLY A 299 27.28 -23.14 29.66
CA GLY A 299 26.06 -23.94 29.55
C GLY A 299 25.82 -24.88 30.72
N VAL A 300 26.70 -24.89 31.73
CA VAL A 300 26.58 -25.73 32.93
C VAL A 300 26.42 -24.83 34.16
N CYS A 301 25.28 -24.95 34.84
CA CYS A 301 25.07 -24.38 36.18
C CYS A 301 25.06 -25.53 37.19
N GLN A 302 25.94 -25.47 38.19
CA GLN A 302 25.85 -26.36 39.35
C GLN A 302 24.80 -25.81 40.32
N TYR A 303 24.03 -26.70 40.96
CA TYR A 303 23.09 -26.31 42.02
C TYR A 303 23.86 -25.62 43.16
N GLY A 304 23.40 -24.44 43.58
CA GLY A 304 24.06 -23.63 44.61
C GLY A 304 25.29 -22.85 44.12
N ALA A 305 25.46 -22.67 42.81
CA ALA A 305 26.48 -21.78 42.27
C ALA A 305 26.14 -20.30 42.52
N PHE A 306 27.19 -19.49 42.62
CA PHE A 306 27.15 -18.04 42.74
C PHE A 306 27.73 -17.40 41.48
N VAL A 307 27.25 -16.19 41.17
CA VAL A 307 27.77 -15.40 40.06
C VAL A 307 29.15 -14.91 40.43
N GLN A 308 30.15 -15.34 39.68
CA GLN A 308 31.48 -14.75 39.77
C GLN A 308 31.41 -13.40 39.06
N HIS A 309 31.10 -13.44 37.75
CA HIS A 309 31.05 -12.27 36.89
C HIS A 309 29.85 -12.34 35.96
N THR A 310 29.26 -11.19 35.68
CA THR A 310 28.33 -11.04 34.56
C THR A 310 29.13 -10.69 33.31
N LEU A 311 28.92 -11.40 32.22
CA LEU A 311 29.52 -11.15 30.91
C LEU A 311 28.56 -10.38 30.01
N VAL A 312 27.28 -10.75 30.05
CA VAL A 312 26.19 -10.08 29.32
C VAL A 312 25.11 -9.74 30.34
N PRO A 313 24.67 -8.49 30.46
CA PRO A 313 23.59 -8.11 31.34
C PRO A 313 22.28 -8.70 30.87
N ALA A 314 21.38 -8.93 31.81
CA ALA A 314 19.99 -9.21 31.48
C ALA A 314 19.36 -7.98 30.84
N LEU A 315 18.50 -8.22 29.85
CA LEU A 315 17.68 -7.18 29.24
C LEU A 315 16.23 -7.37 29.67
N TYR A 316 15.68 -6.33 30.27
CA TYR A 316 14.28 -6.28 30.70
C TYR A 316 13.50 -5.25 29.90
N LYS A 317 12.25 -5.57 29.58
CA LYS A 317 11.23 -4.62 29.14
C LYS A 317 10.36 -4.25 30.35
N ILE A 318 10.26 -2.95 30.63
CA ILE A 318 9.44 -2.41 31.71
C ILE A 318 8.01 -2.21 31.17
N LEU A 319 7.06 -2.90 31.78
CA LEU A 319 5.63 -2.84 31.46
C LEU A 319 4.98 -1.57 32.06
N PRO A 320 3.78 -1.17 31.59
CA PRO A 320 3.13 0.07 32.04
C PRO A 320 2.79 0.12 33.54
N ASP A 321 2.60 -1.03 34.18
CA ASP A 321 2.39 -1.19 35.63
C ASP A 321 3.69 -1.15 36.44
N GLY A 322 4.85 -1.13 35.77
CA GLY A 322 6.17 -1.16 36.37
C GLY A 322 6.74 -2.58 36.53
N GLU A 323 5.99 -3.63 36.18
CA GLU A 323 6.51 -4.99 36.12
C GLU A 323 7.61 -5.09 35.06
N ARG A 324 8.52 -6.05 35.24
CA ARG A 324 9.63 -6.28 34.32
C ARG A 324 9.42 -7.61 33.63
N LYS A 325 9.44 -7.59 32.29
CA LYS A 325 9.48 -8.79 31.46
C LYS A 325 10.91 -9.03 31.01
N LEU A 326 11.46 -10.20 31.31
CA LEU A 326 12.76 -10.61 30.80
C LEU A 326 12.71 -10.79 29.28
N VAL A 327 13.59 -10.09 28.57
CA VAL A 327 13.77 -10.16 27.12
C VAL A 327 14.98 -11.03 26.78
N ALA A 328 16.10 -10.81 27.45
CA ALA A 328 17.31 -11.64 27.30
C ALA A 328 17.92 -11.94 28.67
N LYS A 329 18.29 -13.21 28.88
CA LYS A 329 18.98 -13.64 30.10
C LYS A 329 20.35 -12.99 30.21
N ALA A 330 20.79 -12.75 31.44
CA ALA A 330 22.19 -12.44 31.70
C ALA A 330 23.05 -13.66 31.36
N ILE A 331 24.24 -13.45 30.81
CA ILE A 331 25.25 -14.49 30.66
C ILE A 331 26.28 -14.28 31.77
N VAL A 332 26.47 -15.29 32.62
CA VAL A 332 27.32 -15.22 33.81
C VAL A 332 28.39 -16.31 33.83
N THR A 333 29.49 -16.07 34.52
CA THR A 333 30.45 -17.12 34.91
C THR A 333 30.11 -17.57 36.34
N PRO A 334 29.61 -18.80 36.53
CA PRO A 334 29.29 -19.30 37.86
C PRO A 334 30.54 -19.85 38.56
N TYR A 335 30.60 -19.73 39.88
CA TYR A 335 31.52 -20.46 40.74
C TYR A 335 30.77 -21.17 41.86
N THR A 336 31.31 -22.28 42.35
CA THR A 336 30.79 -22.95 43.54
C THR A 336 31.74 -22.73 44.70
N ILE A 337 31.17 -22.42 45.86
CA ILE A 337 31.93 -22.45 47.11
C ILE A 337 32.18 -23.94 47.36
N VAL A 338 33.39 -24.40 47.07
CA VAL A 338 33.84 -25.70 47.57
C VAL A 338 33.88 -25.53 49.08
N GLN A 339 32.81 -25.96 49.75
CA GLN A 339 32.89 -26.24 51.16
C GLN A 339 33.92 -27.34 51.27
N ASP A 340 35.17 -26.98 51.59
CA ASP A 340 36.16 -27.95 52.01
C ASP A 340 35.58 -28.63 53.24
N SER A 341 34.91 -29.77 53.02
CA SER A 341 34.36 -30.59 54.08
C SER A 341 35.47 -30.98 55.08
N GLU A 342 36.74 -31.02 54.63
CA GLU A 342 37.91 -31.18 55.49
C GLU A 342 38.21 -29.96 56.37
N VAL A 343 38.02 -28.73 55.87
CA VAL A 343 38.26 -27.51 56.66
C VAL A 343 37.14 -27.28 57.67
N MET A 344 35.88 -27.52 57.28
CA MET A 344 34.74 -27.48 58.20
C MET A 344 34.79 -28.62 59.22
N ALA A 345 35.15 -29.85 58.83
CA ALA A 345 35.37 -30.95 59.79
C ALA A 345 36.57 -30.71 60.71
N SER A 346 37.62 -30.03 60.23
CA SER A 346 38.77 -29.65 61.07
C SER A 346 38.42 -28.52 62.05
N LEU A 347 37.55 -27.59 61.66
CA LEU A 347 37.03 -26.54 62.55
C LEU A 347 36.04 -27.09 63.58
N GLU A 348 35.18 -28.04 63.20
CA GLU A 348 34.28 -28.74 64.12
C GLU A 348 35.02 -29.69 65.07
N ALA A 349 36.18 -30.25 64.67
CA ALA A 349 37.04 -31.04 65.56
C ALA A 349 37.90 -30.19 66.51
N LEU A 350 37.97 -28.87 66.30
CA LEU A 350 38.72 -27.91 67.12
C LEU A 350 37.83 -27.18 68.16
N ILE A 351 36.51 -27.30 68.04
CA ILE A 351 35.50 -26.84 69.02
C ILE A 351 35.12 -28.02 69.90
#